data_AF-A0A5C6Z6Y7-F1
#
_entry.id   AF-A0A5C6Z6Y7-F1
#
_cell.length_a   1.000
_cell.length_b   1.000
_cell.length_c   1.000
_cell.angle_alpha   90.00
_cell.angle_beta   90.00
_cell.angle_gamma   90.00
#
_symmetry.space_group_name_H-M   'P 1'
#
loop_
_entity.id
_entity.type
_entity.pdbx_description
1 polymer ?
#
loop_
_entity_poly.entity_id
_entity_poly.type
_entity_poly.pdbx_seq_one_letter_code
_entity_poly.pdbx_strand_id
1 'polypeptide(L)'
;MGVRPTPCLPWCRPCSRPRSGFQFSLRSRAAAVMLSGLATLPAWASSMGSPDAAPVPALAACDAGPVTVLRAQAPALKATTDALQPVWLDDRRLRWPALTLGAGQVLRFHHSAEGALDVVDGRLAGSDLSGALELAKDAPDAEVAAQGAYLGAGLDFTIDPAIDRRALHRGQTLITVEDDQGRVLRWSPAQTARALDVLHAAAEDERALGVSLTPAGASFKLWAPTADRVELCLHDGPDSAARARLPMTRDELTGIWSAARTGVRSGAYYRYLVEVFVPASAGSATW
;
A
#
# COMPACT_ATOMS: atom_id res chain seq x y z
N MET A 1 -19.93 -56.39 26.31
CA MET A 1 -18.68 -56.16 27.07
C MET A 1 -18.00 -54.97 26.40
N GLY A 2 -18.19 -53.76 26.92
CA GLY A 2 -17.23 -53.10 27.83
C GLY A 2 -16.08 -52.53 26.98
N VAL A 3 -15.89 -51.22 26.80
CA VAL A 3 -15.32 -50.32 27.80
C VAL A 3 -15.66 -48.85 27.45
N ARG A 4 -16.39 -48.22 28.38
CA ARG A 4 -16.28 -46.88 28.99
C ARG A 4 -16.01 -45.60 28.17
N PRO A 5 -16.71 -44.49 28.52
CA PRO A 5 -16.50 -43.13 28.03
C PRO A 5 -15.54 -42.32 28.92
N THR A 6 -14.95 -41.26 28.36
CA THR A 6 -14.14 -40.26 29.10
C THR A 6 -14.07 -38.94 28.30
N PRO A 7 -13.85 -37.77 28.93
CA PRO A 7 -14.72 -37.08 29.87
C PRO A 7 -15.00 -35.60 29.48
N CYS A 8 -15.72 -34.91 30.36
CA CYS A 8 -16.12 -33.50 30.29
C CYS A 8 -15.03 -32.46 30.62
N LEU A 9 -15.26 -31.22 30.11
CA LEU A 9 -14.98 -29.87 30.68
C LEU A 9 -13.51 -29.35 30.72
N PRO A 10 -13.24 -28.03 30.85
CA PRO A 10 -14.16 -26.90 31.10
C PRO A 10 -13.98 -25.62 30.25
N TRP A 11 -14.99 -24.76 30.40
CA TRP A 11 -15.02 -23.33 30.08
C TRP A 11 -13.98 -22.45 30.81
N CYS A 12 -13.88 -21.21 30.30
CA CYS A 12 -13.51 -19.94 30.96
C CYS A 12 -12.02 -19.55 31.05
N ARG A 13 -11.68 -18.46 30.37
CA ARG A 13 -11.34 -17.16 31.01
C ARG A 13 -11.35 -15.99 30.00
N PRO A 14 -12.13 -14.93 30.24
CA PRO A 14 -11.97 -13.65 29.56
C PRO A 14 -10.89 -12.81 30.26
N CYS A 15 -9.99 -12.19 29.50
CA CYS A 15 -9.00 -11.27 30.04
C CYS A 15 -9.44 -9.83 29.74
N SER A 16 -10.17 -9.25 30.69
CA SER A 16 -10.48 -7.81 30.74
C SER A 16 -9.24 -7.02 31.13
N ARG A 17 -8.84 -6.03 30.32
CA ARG A 17 -7.91 -4.97 30.74
C ARG A 17 -8.66 -3.64 30.96
N PRO A 18 -8.32 -2.90 32.03
CA PRO A 18 -9.06 -1.72 32.43
C PRO A 18 -8.72 -0.48 31.59
N ARG A 19 -9.76 0.33 31.37
CA ARG A 19 -9.70 1.71 30.86
C ARG A 19 -8.98 2.60 31.88
N SER A 20 -7.89 3.24 31.50
CA SER A 20 -7.37 4.43 32.17
C SER A 20 -7.88 5.67 31.45
N GLY A 21 -8.81 6.37 32.09
CA GLY A 21 -9.24 7.70 31.67
C GLY A 21 -8.20 8.73 32.07
N PHE A 22 -7.73 9.52 31.10
CA PHE A 22 -7.09 10.80 31.36
C PHE A 22 -8.01 11.89 30.81
N GLN A 23 -8.73 12.53 31.72
CA GLN A 23 -9.47 13.76 31.46
C GLN A 23 -8.49 14.92 31.56
N PHE A 24 -8.17 15.57 30.43
CA PHE A 24 -7.61 16.92 30.45
C PHE A 24 -8.77 17.92 30.30
N SER A 25 -9.10 18.55 31.43
CA SER A 25 -9.88 19.78 31.49
C SER A 25 -8.92 20.95 31.31
N LEU A 26 -9.07 21.72 30.23
CA LEU A 26 -8.67 23.13 30.27
C LEU A 26 -9.78 24.02 29.74
N ARG A 27 -10.15 24.94 30.62
CA ARG A 27 -11.18 25.97 30.51
C ARG A 27 -10.72 27.10 29.60
N SER A 28 -11.68 27.55 28.78
CA SER A 28 -12.07 28.95 28.56
C SER A 28 -11.00 30.00 28.23
N ARG A 29 -11.24 30.73 27.13
CA ARG A 29 -11.74 32.12 27.20
C ARG A 29 -12.14 32.63 25.81
N ALA A 30 -13.42 32.94 25.68
CA ALA A 30 -13.96 33.78 24.62
C ALA A 30 -13.54 35.24 24.86
N ALA A 31 -13.19 35.94 23.80
CA ALA A 31 -13.19 37.40 23.76
C ALA A 31 -13.77 37.82 22.41
N ALA A 32 -15.05 38.19 22.43
CA ALA A 32 -15.75 38.84 21.34
C ALA A 32 -15.35 40.31 21.34
N VAL A 33 -14.88 40.82 20.21
CA VAL A 33 -14.76 42.25 19.95
C VAL A 33 -15.73 42.59 18.82
N MET A 34 -16.83 43.24 19.20
CA MET A 34 -17.79 43.87 18.31
C MET A 34 -17.23 45.22 17.88
N LEU A 35 -17.07 45.44 16.58
CA LEU A 35 -16.88 46.77 16.01
C LEU A 35 -17.92 46.94 14.90
N SER A 36 -18.98 47.62 15.28
CA SER A 36 -20.05 48.13 14.44
C SER A 36 -19.56 49.30 13.60
N GLY A 37 -19.48 49.12 12.29
CA GLY A 37 -19.30 50.16 11.29
C GLY A 37 -20.41 50.10 10.26
N LEU A 38 -21.37 51.03 10.36
CA LEU A 38 -22.40 51.29 9.35
C LEU A 38 -21.74 51.96 8.13
N ALA A 39 -21.64 51.23 7.01
CA ALA A 39 -21.33 51.80 5.71
C ALA A 39 -22.49 51.50 4.76
N THR A 40 -23.10 52.58 4.27
CA THR A 40 -24.20 52.60 3.30
C THR A 40 -23.75 52.03 1.95
N LEU A 41 -24.44 51.01 1.46
CA LEU A 41 -24.25 50.43 0.13
C LEU A 41 -25.09 51.17 -0.92
N PRO A 42 -24.52 51.60 -2.08
CA PRO A 42 -25.30 51.87 -3.27
C PRO A 42 -25.69 50.55 -3.96
N ALA A 43 -26.98 50.40 -4.25
CA ALA A 43 -27.56 49.27 -4.97
C ALA A 43 -27.26 49.37 -6.47
N TRP A 44 -26.24 48.66 -6.94
CA TRP A 44 -26.07 48.34 -8.36
C TRP A 44 -26.20 46.83 -8.49
N ALA A 45 -27.35 46.39 -9.00
CA ALA A 45 -27.62 44.99 -9.29
C ALA A 45 -26.81 44.58 -10.52
N SER A 46 -25.60 44.09 -10.30
CA SER A 46 -24.90 43.27 -11.30
C SER A 46 -25.52 41.88 -11.26
N SER A 47 -26.10 41.45 -12.38
CA SER A 47 -26.40 40.04 -12.63
C SER A 47 -25.11 39.25 -12.56
N MET A 48 -24.79 38.71 -11.39
CA MET A 48 -23.78 37.67 -11.26
C MET A 48 -24.30 36.45 -12.02
N GLY A 49 -23.81 36.26 -13.24
CA GLY A 49 -23.81 34.92 -13.82
C GLY A 49 -23.17 33.99 -12.80
N SER A 50 -23.79 32.83 -12.58
CA SER A 50 -23.22 31.78 -11.75
C SER A 50 -21.76 31.62 -12.13
N PRO A 51 -20.81 31.63 -11.17
CA PRO A 51 -19.48 31.14 -11.49
C PRO A 51 -19.70 29.70 -11.93
N ASP A 52 -19.40 29.40 -13.20
CA ASP A 52 -19.06 28.04 -13.58
C ASP A 52 -18.06 27.58 -12.52
N ALA A 53 -18.45 26.58 -11.74
CA ALA A 53 -17.65 26.08 -10.65
C ALA A 53 -16.35 25.58 -11.28
N ALA A 54 -15.30 26.41 -11.23
CA ALA A 54 -13.96 25.96 -11.54
C ALA A 54 -13.74 24.68 -10.72
N PRO A 55 -13.27 23.58 -11.34
CA PRO A 55 -13.07 22.33 -10.62
C PRO A 55 -12.22 22.64 -9.40
N VAL A 56 -12.74 22.30 -8.21
CA VAL A 56 -11.97 22.43 -6.96
C VAL A 56 -10.66 21.69 -7.22
N PRO A 57 -9.47 22.25 -6.95
CA PRO A 57 -8.19 21.60 -7.26
C PRO A 57 -8.09 20.16 -6.72
N ALA A 58 -8.87 19.83 -5.69
CA ALA A 58 -9.01 18.48 -5.14
C ALA A 58 -9.72 17.47 -6.06
N LEU A 59 -10.59 17.87 -6.99
CA LEU A 59 -11.37 16.97 -7.85
C LEU A 59 -10.69 16.71 -9.20
N ALA A 60 -9.81 17.60 -9.67
CA ALA A 60 -9.16 17.46 -10.97
C ALA A 60 -8.44 16.11 -11.18
N ALA A 61 -7.88 15.53 -10.11
CA ALA A 61 -7.24 14.21 -10.16
C ALA A 61 -8.23 13.07 -10.46
N CYS A 62 -9.51 13.21 -10.10
CA CYS A 62 -10.55 12.23 -10.42
C CYS A 62 -10.96 12.23 -11.90
N ASP A 63 -10.72 13.35 -12.58
CA ASP A 63 -11.10 13.58 -13.98
C ASP A 63 -9.91 13.49 -14.93
N ALA A 64 -8.72 13.17 -14.41
CA ALA A 64 -7.52 12.96 -15.20
C ALA A 64 -7.60 11.67 -16.06
N GLY A 65 -6.63 11.52 -16.97
CA GLY A 65 -6.45 10.28 -17.74
C GLY A 65 -6.19 9.06 -16.84
N PRO A 66 -6.21 7.84 -17.41
CA PRO A 66 -6.18 6.60 -16.64
C PRO A 66 -4.89 6.40 -15.81
N VAL A 67 -3.79 7.06 -16.19
CA VAL A 67 -2.50 6.98 -15.49
C VAL A 67 -1.84 8.36 -15.50
N THR A 68 -1.30 8.77 -14.35
CA THR A 68 -0.41 9.93 -14.22
C THR A 68 0.85 9.49 -13.47
N VAL A 69 2.03 9.75 -14.04
CA VAL A 69 3.29 9.47 -13.37
C VAL A 69 3.60 10.59 -12.39
N LEU A 70 3.53 10.30 -11.09
CA LEU A 70 3.86 11.27 -10.03
C LEU A 70 5.37 11.43 -9.86
N ARG A 71 6.11 10.32 -9.97
CA ARG A 71 7.58 10.30 -9.98
C ARG A 71 8.07 9.17 -10.89
N ALA A 72 9.02 9.49 -11.76
CA ALA A 72 9.68 8.49 -12.57
C ALA A 72 10.79 7.80 -11.77
N GLN A 73 10.94 6.49 -11.96
CA GLN A 73 12.07 5.73 -11.41
C GLN A 73 13.39 6.28 -11.95
N ALA A 74 14.44 6.25 -11.11
CA ALA A 74 15.75 6.74 -11.47
C ALA A 74 16.31 6.02 -12.72
N PRO A 75 16.90 6.73 -13.70
CA PRO A 75 17.40 6.13 -14.94
C PRO A 75 18.49 5.06 -14.74
N ALA A 76 19.29 5.15 -13.68
CA ALA A 76 20.31 4.15 -13.37
C ALA A 76 19.70 2.81 -12.92
N LEU A 77 18.43 2.81 -12.52
CA LEU A 77 17.67 1.64 -12.11
C LEU A 77 16.73 1.14 -13.21
N LYS A 78 17.18 1.09 -14.47
CA LYS A 78 16.41 0.46 -15.55
C LYS A 78 16.55 -1.06 -15.46
N ALA A 79 15.42 -1.75 -15.35
CA ALA A 79 15.38 -3.20 -15.27
C ALA A 79 16.08 -3.84 -16.48
N THR A 80 16.94 -4.82 -16.23
CA THR A 80 17.46 -5.70 -17.27
C THR A 80 16.44 -6.82 -17.51
N THR A 81 16.01 -7.00 -18.76
CA THR A 81 14.93 -7.94 -19.14
C THR A 81 15.27 -9.40 -18.89
N ASP A 82 16.56 -9.73 -18.88
CA ASP A 82 17.01 -11.12 -19.03
C ASP A 82 17.50 -11.73 -17.71
N ALA A 83 17.58 -10.95 -16.63
CA ALA A 83 18.08 -11.43 -15.35
C ALA A 83 16.95 -12.06 -14.51
N LEU A 84 17.20 -13.27 -13.99
CA LEU A 84 16.29 -13.89 -13.02
C LEU A 84 16.20 -13.02 -11.76
N GLN A 85 14.97 -12.72 -11.37
CA GLN A 85 14.66 -11.86 -10.24
C GLN A 85 14.50 -12.68 -8.95
N PRO A 86 14.80 -12.08 -7.78
CA PRO A 86 14.36 -12.62 -6.50
C PRO A 86 12.85 -12.85 -6.49
N VAL A 87 12.42 -13.97 -5.90
CA VAL A 87 11.01 -14.24 -5.61
C VAL A 87 10.83 -14.29 -4.10
N TRP A 88 9.92 -13.48 -3.58
CA TRP A 88 9.54 -13.49 -2.18
C TRP A 88 8.48 -14.56 -1.96
N LEU A 89 8.89 -15.64 -1.29
CA LEU A 89 8.19 -16.93 -1.28
C LEU A 89 7.11 -17.04 -0.21
N ASP A 90 7.36 -16.45 0.97
CA ASP A 90 6.49 -16.50 2.14
C ASP A 90 6.57 -15.18 2.94
N ASP A 91 6.20 -15.20 4.22
CA ASP A 91 6.16 -14.00 5.05
C ASP A 91 7.53 -13.34 5.27
N ARG A 92 8.64 -14.05 5.08
CA ARG A 92 10.01 -13.53 5.35
C ARG A 92 11.10 -14.01 4.40
N ARG A 93 10.90 -15.11 3.67
CA ARG A 93 11.91 -15.79 2.85
C ARG A 93 11.81 -15.34 1.40
N LEU A 94 12.97 -15.16 0.82
CA LEU A 94 13.15 -14.89 -0.60
C LEU A 94 14.16 -15.87 -1.18
N ARG A 95 13.98 -16.22 -2.45
CA ARG A 95 14.97 -16.95 -3.25
C ARG A 95 15.42 -16.10 -4.42
N TRP A 96 16.72 -15.94 -4.59
CA TRP A 96 17.29 -15.38 -5.82
C TRP A 96 17.85 -16.51 -6.68
N PRO A 97 17.17 -16.87 -7.79
CA PRO A 97 17.62 -17.93 -8.69
C PRO A 97 19.00 -17.62 -9.28
N ALA A 98 19.82 -18.66 -9.43
CA ALA A 98 21.18 -18.61 -9.97
C ALA A 98 22.13 -17.62 -9.27
N LEU A 99 21.77 -17.09 -8.10
CA LEU A 99 22.64 -16.24 -7.33
C LEU A 99 23.76 -17.06 -6.67
N THR A 100 24.98 -16.56 -6.78
CA THR A 100 26.13 -16.97 -5.98
C THR A 100 26.78 -15.72 -5.39
N LEU A 101 27.38 -15.85 -4.21
CA LEU A 101 28.09 -14.76 -3.55
C LEU A 101 29.60 -15.06 -3.51
N GLY A 102 30.40 -14.07 -3.89
CA GLY A 102 31.84 -14.06 -3.67
C GLY A 102 32.20 -13.74 -2.22
N ALA A 103 33.48 -13.93 -1.87
CA ALA A 103 33.99 -13.59 -0.55
C ALA A 103 33.76 -12.11 -0.22
N GLY A 104 33.21 -11.83 0.97
CA GLY A 104 32.92 -10.47 1.44
C GLY A 104 31.65 -9.83 0.85
N GLN A 105 30.98 -10.48 -0.11
CA GLN A 105 29.74 -9.95 -0.66
C GLN A 105 28.56 -10.15 0.28
N VAL A 106 27.68 -9.15 0.35
CA VAL A 106 26.50 -9.17 1.22
C VAL A 106 25.23 -8.85 0.43
N LEU A 107 24.11 -9.40 0.89
CA LEU A 107 22.78 -9.05 0.40
C LEU A 107 22.14 -8.01 1.31
N ARG A 108 21.51 -7.00 0.73
CA ARG A 108 20.72 -6.01 1.46
C ARG A 108 19.37 -5.78 0.79
N PHE A 109 18.37 -5.45 1.59
CA PHE A 109 17.14 -4.85 1.09
C PHE A 109 17.22 -3.34 1.27
N HIS A 110 16.55 -2.62 0.38
CA HIS A 110 16.40 -1.18 0.43
C HIS A 110 15.00 -0.80 -0.01
N HIS A 111 14.41 0.13 0.72
CA HIS A 111 13.07 0.60 0.51
C HIS A 111 13.04 2.13 0.42
N SER A 112 12.19 2.65 -0.46
CA SER A 112 11.81 4.05 -0.53
C SER A 112 10.30 4.17 -0.75
N ALA A 113 9.61 4.81 0.19
CA ALA A 113 8.17 5.03 0.12
C ALA A 113 7.80 5.88 -1.11
N GLU A 114 8.62 6.88 -1.41
CA GLU A 114 8.39 7.78 -2.54
C GLU A 114 9.05 7.32 -3.85
N GLY A 115 9.64 6.12 -3.90
CA GLY A 115 10.31 5.62 -5.10
C GLY A 115 11.54 6.41 -5.53
N ALA A 116 12.36 6.83 -4.56
CA ALA A 116 13.54 7.68 -4.75
C ALA A 116 14.87 6.90 -4.84
N LEU A 117 14.85 5.56 -4.88
CA LEU A 117 16.10 4.80 -4.95
C LEU A 117 16.86 5.15 -6.23
N ASP A 118 18.18 5.24 -6.12
CA ASP A 118 19.09 5.45 -7.24
C ASP A 118 20.46 4.80 -6.94
N VAL A 119 21.29 4.61 -7.96
CA VAL A 119 22.70 4.24 -7.82
C VAL A 119 23.57 5.43 -8.20
N VAL A 120 24.20 6.05 -7.20
CA VAL A 120 25.07 7.22 -7.35
C VAL A 120 26.48 6.81 -6.96
N ASP A 121 27.45 7.02 -7.86
CA ASP A 121 28.86 6.65 -7.67
C ASP A 121 29.05 5.18 -7.22
N GLY A 122 28.23 4.29 -7.78
CA GLY A 122 28.26 2.86 -7.49
C GLY A 122 27.66 2.46 -6.15
N ARG A 123 27.01 3.38 -5.42
CA ARG A 123 26.33 3.10 -4.14
C ARG A 123 24.83 3.37 -4.25
N LEU A 124 24.03 2.66 -3.46
CA LEU A 124 22.61 2.96 -3.40
C LEU A 124 22.35 4.25 -2.60
N ALA A 125 21.49 5.11 -3.11
CA ALA A 125 21.01 6.34 -2.49
C ALA A 125 19.47 6.36 -2.43
N GLY A 126 18.93 7.30 -1.65
CA GLY A 126 17.48 7.56 -1.59
C GLY A 126 16.65 6.54 -0.81
N SER A 127 17.29 5.67 -0.02
CA SER A 127 16.57 4.69 0.79
C SER A 127 16.13 5.26 2.13
N ASP A 128 14.85 5.05 2.47
CA ASP A 128 14.25 5.40 3.75
C ASP A 128 14.51 4.31 4.81
N LEU A 129 14.59 3.06 4.36
CA LEU A 129 14.85 1.90 5.19
C LEU A 129 15.72 0.89 4.44
N SER A 130 16.81 0.46 5.08
CA SER A 130 17.72 -0.55 4.53
C SER A 130 18.17 -1.52 5.60
N GLY A 131 18.40 -2.78 5.23
CA GLY A 131 18.88 -3.80 6.17
C GLY A 131 19.59 -4.95 5.47
N ALA A 132 20.45 -5.64 6.21
CA ALA A 132 21.10 -6.86 5.73
C ALA A 132 20.07 -7.98 5.60
N LEU A 133 20.25 -8.84 4.61
CA LEU A 133 19.50 -10.07 4.44
C LEU A 133 20.38 -11.23 4.88
N GLU A 134 19.90 -12.04 5.81
CA GLU A 134 20.63 -13.23 6.26
C GLU A 134 20.36 -14.40 5.34
N LEU A 135 21.40 -15.18 5.03
CA LEU A 135 21.21 -16.48 4.40
C LEU A 135 20.31 -17.34 5.27
N ALA A 136 19.32 -17.99 4.65
CA ALA A 136 18.44 -18.88 5.37
C ALA A 136 19.22 -20.08 5.90
N LYS A 137 19.04 -20.38 7.19
CA LYS A 137 19.74 -21.47 7.90
C LYS A 137 18.93 -22.77 7.90
N ASP A 138 17.64 -22.63 7.65
CA ASP A 138 16.60 -23.64 7.60
C ASP A 138 16.10 -23.83 6.16
N ALA A 139 15.66 -25.06 5.87
CA ALA A 139 14.93 -25.33 4.64
C ALA A 139 13.54 -24.68 4.69
N PRO A 140 12.96 -24.25 3.56
CA PRO A 140 11.57 -23.83 3.50
C PRO A 140 10.64 -25.01 3.83
N ASP A 141 9.44 -24.68 4.32
CA ASP A 141 8.36 -25.67 4.51
C ASP A 141 8.05 -26.39 3.19
N ALA A 142 7.58 -27.64 3.28
CA ALA A 142 7.40 -28.51 2.11
C ALA A 142 6.51 -27.88 1.02
N GLU A 143 5.47 -27.14 1.41
CA GLU A 143 4.60 -26.43 0.50
C GLU A 143 5.33 -25.30 -0.24
N VAL A 144 6.04 -24.44 0.50
CA VAL A 144 6.84 -23.35 -0.06
C VAL A 144 7.94 -23.89 -0.97
N ALA A 145 8.57 -25.00 -0.59
CA ALA A 145 9.58 -25.69 -1.37
C ALA A 145 9.04 -26.22 -2.71
N ALA A 146 7.89 -26.90 -2.68
CA ALA A 146 7.25 -27.42 -3.88
C ALA A 146 6.83 -26.30 -4.83
N GLN A 147 6.26 -25.24 -4.28
CA GLN A 147 5.83 -24.08 -5.03
C GLN A 147 6.99 -23.28 -5.63
N GLY A 148 8.15 -23.24 -4.97
CA GLY A 148 9.37 -22.60 -5.46
C GLY A 148 10.25 -23.49 -6.34
N ALA A 149 9.86 -24.73 -6.63
CA ALA A 149 10.71 -25.70 -7.33
C ALA A 149 11.13 -25.24 -8.74
N TYR A 150 10.27 -24.47 -9.42
CA TYR A 150 10.55 -23.91 -10.75
C TYR A 150 11.71 -22.91 -10.78
N LEU A 151 12.11 -22.38 -9.62
CA LEU A 151 13.19 -21.40 -9.50
C LEU A 151 14.58 -22.03 -9.66
N GLY A 152 14.70 -23.35 -9.57
CA GLY A 152 15.98 -24.05 -9.63
C GLY A 152 16.92 -23.69 -8.48
N ALA A 153 18.22 -23.82 -8.72
CA ALA A 153 19.26 -23.53 -7.75
C ALA A 153 19.43 -22.02 -7.54
N GLY A 154 19.85 -21.61 -6.35
CA GLY A 154 20.07 -20.22 -5.97
C GLY A 154 20.32 -20.11 -4.47
N LEU A 155 20.22 -18.89 -3.95
CA LEU A 155 20.33 -18.62 -2.52
C LEU A 155 18.98 -18.22 -1.93
N ASP A 156 18.69 -18.80 -0.76
CA ASP A 156 17.60 -18.38 0.09
C ASP A 156 18.12 -17.42 1.15
N PHE A 157 17.33 -16.38 1.41
CA PHE A 157 17.61 -15.41 2.44
C PHE A 157 16.33 -14.97 3.12
N THR A 158 16.47 -14.42 4.31
CA THR A 158 15.35 -14.01 5.15
C THR A 158 15.47 -12.54 5.53
N ILE A 159 14.33 -11.87 5.57
CA ILE A 159 14.18 -10.54 6.17
C ILE A 159 14.04 -10.72 7.68
N ASP A 160 14.71 -9.85 8.44
CA ASP A 160 14.60 -9.79 9.89
C ASP A 160 13.13 -9.67 10.33
N PRO A 161 12.64 -10.54 11.22
CA PRO A 161 11.25 -10.51 11.69
C PRO A 161 10.85 -9.18 12.38
N ALA A 162 11.81 -8.39 12.86
CA ALA A 162 11.58 -7.07 13.45
C ALA A 162 11.20 -5.99 12.41
N ILE A 163 11.46 -6.24 11.12
CA ILE A 163 11.06 -5.34 10.03
C ILE A 163 9.60 -5.58 9.68
N ASP A 164 8.82 -4.51 9.55
CA ASP A 164 7.45 -4.60 9.02
C ASP A 164 7.48 -4.90 7.52
N ARG A 165 7.22 -6.17 7.19
CA ARG A 165 7.30 -6.70 5.82
C ARG A 165 6.13 -6.22 4.95
N ARG A 166 4.97 -5.89 5.53
CA ARG A 166 3.86 -5.30 4.78
C ARG A 166 4.21 -3.91 4.27
N ALA A 167 4.93 -3.13 5.08
CA ALA A 167 5.39 -1.80 4.68
C ALA A 167 6.35 -1.86 3.49
N LEU A 168 7.22 -2.89 3.41
CA LEU A 168 8.16 -3.06 2.29
C LEU A 168 7.48 -3.27 0.92
N HIS A 169 6.19 -3.56 0.88
CA HIS A 169 5.43 -3.71 -0.36
C HIS A 169 4.74 -2.41 -0.84
N ARG A 170 4.83 -1.31 -0.07
CA ARG A 170 4.25 0.00 -0.42
C ARG A 170 5.35 0.99 -0.75
N GLY A 171 5.66 1.12 -2.03
CA GLY A 171 6.79 1.92 -2.50
C GLY A 171 7.77 1.09 -3.30
N GLN A 172 8.97 1.63 -3.52
CA GLN A 172 10.03 0.96 -4.26
C GLN A 172 10.87 0.12 -3.32
N THR A 173 11.06 -1.15 -3.65
CA THR A 173 11.95 -2.07 -2.92
C THR A 173 12.93 -2.73 -3.87
N LEU A 174 14.21 -2.72 -3.51
CA LEU A 174 15.28 -3.40 -4.21
C LEU A 174 16.05 -4.31 -3.27
N ILE A 175 16.60 -5.37 -3.86
CA ILE A 175 17.59 -6.24 -3.22
C ILE A 175 18.91 -6.03 -3.94
N THR A 176 19.96 -5.71 -3.20
CA THR A 176 21.30 -5.47 -3.72
C THR A 176 22.25 -6.58 -3.29
N VAL A 177 23.24 -6.86 -4.15
CA VAL A 177 24.49 -7.52 -3.78
C VAL A 177 25.55 -6.43 -3.72
N GLU A 178 26.20 -6.30 -2.58
CA GLU A 178 27.22 -5.28 -2.32
C GLU A 178 28.57 -5.90 -1.99
N ASP A 179 29.66 -5.21 -2.32
CA ASP A 179 31.01 -5.56 -1.84
C ASP A 179 31.25 -5.09 -0.39
N ASP A 180 32.43 -5.38 0.15
CA ASP A 180 32.85 -5.01 1.50
C ASP A 180 32.97 -3.49 1.71
N GLN A 181 33.03 -2.73 0.62
CA GLN A 181 33.01 -1.27 0.62
C GLN A 181 31.60 -0.70 0.49
N GLY A 182 30.57 -1.52 0.25
CA GLY A 182 29.18 -1.10 0.05
C GLY A 182 28.90 -0.58 -1.37
N ARG A 183 29.69 -0.97 -2.37
CA ARG A 183 29.36 -0.72 -3.77
C ARG A 183 28.38 -1.77 -4.27
N VAL A 184 27.35 -1.33 -4.97
CA VAL A 184 26.32 -2.18 -5.57
C VAL A 184 26.92 -2.89 -6.79
N LEU A 185 27.06 -4.20 -6.68
CA LEU A 185 27.54 -5.08 -7.76
C LEU A 185 26.37 -5.58 -8.63
N ARG A 186 25.22 -5.80 -8.00
CA ARG A 186 23.98 -6.22 -8.65
C ARG A 186 22.80 -5.70 -7.83
N TRP A 187 21.69 -5.42 -8.49
CA TRP A 187 20.43 -5.11 -7.83
C TRP A 187 19.28 -5.71 -8.62
N SER A 188 18.15 -5.95 -7.94
CA SER A 188 16.92 -6.41 -8.59
C SER A 188 15.71 -6.09 -7.73
N PRO A 189 14.55 -5.71 -8.31
CA PRO A 189 13.29 -5.77 -7.60
C PRO A 189 12.90 -7.23 -7.34
N ALA A 190 12.11 -7.48 -6.29
CA ALA A 190 11.57 -8.81 -6.02
C ALA A 190 10.20 -9.00 -6.68
N GLN A 191 9.90 -10.23 -7.10
CA GLN A 191 8.53 -10.65 -7.37
C GLN A 191 7.84 -10.96 -6.04
N THR A 192 6.72 -10.29 -5.76
CA THR A 192 6.13 -10.23 -4.42
C THR A 192 4.74 -10.87 -4.31
N ALA A 193 4.18 -11.40 -5.39
CA ALA A 193 2.80 -11.90 -5.40
C ALA A 193 2.52 -12.91 -4.27
N ARG A 194 3.42 -13.89 -4.07
CA ARG A 194 3.26 -14.92 -3.03
C ARG A 194 3.37 -14.36 -1.63
N ALA A 195 4.30 -13.42 -1.41
CA ALA A 195 4.41 -12.72 -0.15
C ALA A 195 3.13 -11.92 0.17
N LEU A 196 2.52 -11.29 -0.83
CA LEU A 196 1.25 -10.57 -0.65
C LEU A 196 0.12 -11.53 -0.24
N ASP A 197 0.02 -12.71 -0.85
CA ASP A 197 -0.97 -13.73 -0.48
C ASP A 197 -0.79 -14.17 0.98
N VAL A 198 0.45 -14.50 1.39
CA VAL A 198 0.73 -14.96 2.75
C VAL A 198 0.54 -13.85 3.78
N LEU A 199 1.08 -12.65 3.51
CA LEU A 199 0.93 -11.52 4.42
C LEU A 199 -0.56 -11.17 4.53
N HIS A 200 -1.28 -10.98 3.44
CA HIS A 200 -2.66 -10.51 3.46
C HIS A 200 -3.71 -11.63 3.43
N ALA A 201 -3.36 -12.86 3.84
CA ALA A 201 -4.25 -14.03 3.80
C ALA A 201 -5.61 -13.79 4.48
N ALA A 202 -5.68 -12.96 5.53
CA ALA A 202 -6.94 -12.59 6.18
C ALA A 202 -7.95 -11.90 5.24
N ALA A 203 -7.50 -11.38 4.09
CA ALA A 203 -8.38 -10.81 3.08
C ALA A 203 -9.32 -11.85 2.44
N GLU A 204 -8.96 -13.15 2.47
CA GLU A 204 -9.79 -14.23 1.92
C GLU A 204 -11.14 -14.38 2.64
N ASP A 205 -11.23 -13.91 3.89
CA ASP A 205 -12.47 -13.90 4.66
C ASP A 205 -13.44 -12.79 4.21
N GLU A 206 -12.98 -11.81 3.44
CA GLU A 206 -13.84 -10.74 2.93
C GLU A 206 -14.72 -11.25 1.77
N ARG A 207 -16.02 -11.26 2.00
CA ARG A 207 -17.01 -11.72 1.00
C ARG A 207 -17.64 -10.59 0.17
N ALA A 208 -17.39 -9.32 0.52
CA ALA A 208 -18.06 -8.16 -0.07
C ALA A 208 -17.08 -7.12 -0.65
N LEU A 209 -16.08 -7.57 -1.41
CA LEU A 209 -15.28 -6.69 -2.27
C LEU A 209 -16.16 -6.03 -3.35
N GLY A 210 -15.73 -4.86 -3.84
CA GLY A 210 -16.50 -4.07 -4.79
C GLY A 210 -17.49 -3.15 -4.09
N VAL A 211 -18.73 -3.09 -4.59
CA VAL A 211 -19.76 -2.18 -4.07
C VAL A 211 -20.90 -2.95 -3.45
N SER A 212 -21.25 -2.59 -2.22
CA SER A 212 -22.45 -3.07 -1.54
C SER A 212 -23.43 -1.91 -1.36
N LEU A 213 -24.62 -2.03 -1.97
CA LEU A 213 -25.70 -1.06 -1.81
C LEU A 213 -26.54 -1.39 -0.56
N THR A 214 -26.94 -0.34 0.15
CA THR A 214 -27.86 -0.38 1.28
C THR A 214 -28.99 0.63 1.06
N PRO A 215 -30.12 0.53 1.79
CA PRO A 215 -31.16 1.56 1.72
C PRO A 215 -30.65 2.98 2.05
N ALA A 216 -29.59 3.10 2.85
CA ALA A 216 -28.99 4.38 3.23
C ALA A 216 -27.97 4.93 2.23
N GLY A 217 -27.34 4.09 1.41
CA GLY A 217 -26.22 4.49 0.54
C GLY A 217 -25.41 3.31 0.01
N ALA A 218 -24.10 3.50 -0.18
CA ALA A 218 -23.20 2.47 -0.67
C ALA A 218 -21.94 2.34 0.19
N SER A 219 -21.41 1.11 0.29
CA SER A 219 -20.09 0.78 0.82
C SER A 219 -19.21 0.27 -0.31
N PHE A 220 -17.95 0.68 -0.32
CA PHE A 220 -16.95 0.37 -1.34
C PHE A 220 -15.77 -0.33 -0.66
N LYS A 221 -15.29 -1.41 -1.26
CA LYS A 221 -14.10 -2.14 -0.82
C LYS A 221 -13.22 -2.50 -2.01
N LEU A 222 -11.92 -2.26 -1.88
CA LEU A 222 -10.91 -2.57 -2.90
C LEU A 222 -9.71 -3.24 -2.23
N TRP A 223 -9.31 -4.43 -2.68
CA TRP A 223 -8.04 -5.01 -2.27
C TRP A 223 -6.90 -4.36 -3.06
N ALA A 224 -6.06 -3.58 -2.37
CA ALA A 224 -4.93 -2.88 -2.96
C ALA A 224 -3.80 -2.76 -1.92
N PRO A 225 -3.20 -3.90 -1.52
CA PRO A 225 -2.27 -3.95 -0.39
C PRO A 225 -0.99 -3.14 -0.59
N THR A 226 -0.57 -2.96 -1.85
CA THR A 226 0.63 -2.22 -2.26
C THR A 226 0.37 -0.74 -2.52
N ALA A 227 -0.90 -0.31 -2.56
CA ALA A 227 -1.22 1.09 -2.75
C ALA A 227 -0.78 1.90 -1.53
N ASP A 228 -0.26 3.10 -1.81
CA ASP A 228 0.08 4.08 -0.78
C ASP A 228 -1.17 4.88 -0.37
N ARG A 229 -2.01 5.21 -1.36
CA ARG A 229 -3.27 5.93 -1.17
C ARG A 229 -4.35 5.41 -2.10
N VAL A 230 -5.58 5.29 -1.57
CA VAL A 230 -6.78 5.01 -2.36
C VAL A 230 -7.88 5.99 -1.99
N GLU A 231 -8.51 6.55 -3.00
CA GLU A 231 -9.64 7.45 -2.86
C GLU A 231 -10.75 7.08 -3.83
N LEU A 232 -11.99 7.40 -3.45
CA LEU A 232 -13.19 7.14 -4.23
C LEU A 232 -13.68 8.44 -4.87
N CYS A 233 -13.70 8.46 -6.20
CA CYS A 233 -14.26 9.54 -7.00
C CYS A 233 -15.68 9.16 -7.41
N LEU A 234 -16.67 9.99 -7.07
CA LEU A 234 -18.08 9.79 -7.45
C LEU A 234 -18.48 10.75 -8.56
N HIS A 235 -19.29 10.27 -9.49
CA HIS A 235 -19.76 11.02 -10.66
C HIS A 235 -21.28 10.88 -10.79
N ASP A 236 -21.94 11.89 -11.36
CA ASP A 236 -23.39 11.87 -11.63
C ASP A 236 -23.74 11.11 -12.93
N GLY A 237 -22.75 10.89 -13.81
CA GLY A 237 -22.90 10.20 -15.09
C GLY A 237 -21.56 9.63 -15.58
N PRO A 238 -21.57 8.89 -16.71
CA PRO A 238 -20.37 8.22 -17.24
C PRO A 238 -19.25 9.18 -17.66
N ASP A 239 -19.63 10.34 -18.19
CA ASP A 239 -18.71 11.38 -18.69
C ASP A 239 -18.76 12.67 -17.85
N SER A 240 -19.46 12.63 -16.71
CA SER A 240 -19.56 13.78 -15.81
C SER A 240 -18.30 13.95 -14.99
N ALA A 241 -17.90 15.19 -14.73
CA ALA A 241 -16.85 15.50 -13.78
C ALA A 241 -17.17 14.94 -12.39
N ALA A 242 -16.13 14.66 -11.61
CA ALA A 242 -16.28 14.15 -10.26
C ALA A 242 -17.03 15.17 -9.39
N ARG A 243 -18.10 14.73 -8.74
CA ARG A 243 -18.85 15.54 -7.77
C ARG A 243 -18.33 15.41 -6.35
N ALA A 244 -17.57 14.34 -6.09
CA ALA A 244 -16.97 14.09 -4.78
C ALA A 244 -15.72 13.22 -4.90
N ARG A 245 -14.76 13.46 -4.00
CA ARG A 245 -13.58 12.64 -3.73
C ARG A 245 -13.58 12.28 -2.25
N LEU A 246 -13.47 11.00 -1.93
CA LEU A 246 -13.55 10.49 -0.57
C LEU A 246 -12.31 9.66 -0.26
N PRO A 247 -11.54 9.98 0.78
CA PRO A 247 -10.44 9.11 1.20
C PRO A 247 -10.98 7.76 1.66
N MET A 248 -10.32 6.68 1.23
CA MET A 248 -10.61 5.34 1.73
C MET A 248 -9.69 5.02 2.91
N THR A 249 -10.18 4.20 3.83
CA THR A 249 -9.42 3.72 5.00
C THR A 249 -8.88 2.33 4.72
N ARG A 250 -7.57 2.14 4.87
CA ARG A 250 -6.90 0.84 4.73
C ARG A 250 -7.04 0.04 6.02
N ASP A 251 -7.36 -1.24 5.88
CA ASP A 251 -7.15 -2.25 6.91
C ASP A 251 -5.75 -2.85 6.76
N GLU A 252 -4.91 -2.72 7.80
CA GLU A 252 -3.50 -3.09 7.72
C GLU A 252 -3.27 -4.61 7.58
N LEU A 253 -4.19 -5.42 8.10
CA LEU A 253 -4.08 -6.87 8.11
C LEU A 253 -4.42 -7.45 6.73
N THR A 254 -5.51 -6.97 6.12
CA THR A 254 -6.05 -7.47 4.86
C THR A 254 -5.55 -6.70 3.63
N GLY A 255 -5.09 -5.46 3.81
CA GLY A 255 -4.74 -4.58 2.69
C GLY A 255 -5.96 -4.09 1.90
N ILE A 256 -7.16 -4.26 2.45
CA ILE A 256 -8.42 -3.80 1.86
C ILE A 256 -8.64 -2.34 2.24
N TRP A 257 -8.93 -1.53 1.23
CA TRP A 257 -9.35 -0.14 1.38
C TRP A 257 -10.87 -0.07 1.39
N SER A 258 -11.44 0.74 2.29
CA SER A 258 -12.90 0.88 2.41
C SER A 258 -13.37 2.33 2.55
N ALA A 259 -14.55 2.63 1.99
CA ALA A 259 -15.27 3.88 2.21
C ALA A 259 -16.78 3.64 2.14
N ALA A 260 -17.56 4.49 2.79
CA ALA A 260 -19.02 4.46 2.71
C ALA A 260 -19.59 5.86 2.47
N ARG A 261 -20.67 5.95 1.70
CA ARG A 261 -21.33 7.21 1.39
C ARG A 261 -22.85 7.05 1.37
N THR A 262 -23.53 7.87 2.17
CA THR A 262 -24.99 7.96 2.18
C THR A 262 -25.51 8.59 0.90
N GLY A 263 -26.73 8.23 0.49
CA GLY A 263 -27.39 8.80 -0.68
C GLY A 263 -26.85 8.33 -2.03
N VAL A 264 -25.85 7.45 -2.06
CA VAL A 264 -25.46 6.73 -3.28
C VAL A 264 -26.53 5.69 -3.61
N ARG A 265 -26.95 5.64 -4.86
CA ARG A 265 -28.00 4.75 -5.37
C ARG A 265 -27.45 3.90 -6.51
N SER A 266 -28.20 2.85 -6.86
CA SER A 266 -27.93 2.08 -8.07
C SER A 266 -27.91 3.02 -9.29
N GLY A 267 -26.98 2.78 -10.22
CA GLY A 267 -26.75 3.63 -11.39
C GLY A 267 -25.79 4.80 -11.17
N ALA A 268 -25.28 5.01 -9.94
CA ALA A 268 -24.21 5.98 -9.71
C ALA A 268 -22.88 5.51 -10.33
N TYR A 269 -22.08 6.46 -10.80
CA TYR A 269 -20.78 6.21 -11.41
C TYR A 269 -19.66 6.52 -10.41
N TYR A 270 -18.60 5.73 -10.44
CA TYR A 270 -17.45 5.93 -9.56
C TYR A 270 -16.16 5.41 -10.19
N ARG A 271 -15.03 5.93 -9.69
CA ARG A 271 -13.67 5.44 -10.00
C ARG A 271 -12.85 5.39 -8.70
N TYR A 272 -11.84 4.52 -8.69
CA TYR A 272 -10.80 4.55 -7.66
C TYR A 272 -9.62 5.36 -8.17
N LEU A 273 -9.22 6.37 -7.41
CA LEU A 273 -7.95 7.06 -7.60
C LEU A 273 -6.92 6.34 -6.72
N VAL A 274 -6.01 5.60 -7.35
CA VAL A 274 -5.03 4.74 -6.67
C VAL A 274 -3.63 5.29 -6.92
N GLU A 275 -2.93 5.60 -5.84
CA GLU A 275 -1.50 5.90 -5.88
C GLU A 275 -0.73 4.66 -5.44
N VAL A 276 0.10 4.15 -6.34
CA VAL A 276 0.82 2.90 -6.17
C VAL A 276 2.17 3.00 -6.87
N PHE A 277 3.19 2.40 -6.26
CA PHE A 277 4.46 2.22 -6.94
C PHE A 277 4.33 1.10 -7.98
N VAL A 278 4.63 1.42 -9.23
CA VAL A 278 4.71 0.44 -10.32
C VAL A 278 6.20 0.29 -10.64
N PRO A 279 6.82 -0.87 -10.35
CA PRO A 279 8.18 -1.13 -10.79
C PRO A 279 8.25 -0.94 -12.31
N ALA A 280 9.28 -0.26 -12.80
CA ALA A 280 9.45 -0.10 -14.24
C ALA A 280 9.49 -1.49 -14.90
N SER A 281 8.40 -1.85 -15.59
CA SER A 281 8.39 -3.03 -16.44
C SER A 281 9.28 -2.74 -17.64
N ALA A 282 10.12 -3.70 -18.00
CA ALA A 282 10.75 -3.63 -19.30
C ALA A 282 9.65 -3.76 -20.36
N GLY A 283 9.52 -2.71 -21.18
CA GLY A 283 8.50 -2.61 -22.21
C GLY A 283 7.44 -1.59 -21.84
N SER A 284 7.47 -0.47 -22.55
CA SER A 284 6.29 0.31 -22.83
C SER A 284 5.18 -0.62 -23.27
N ALA A 285 4.20 -0.90 -22.40
CA ALA A 285 2.90 -1.30 -22.87
C ALA A 285 2.27 -0.05 -23.49
N THR A 286 2.62 0.20 -24.76
CA THR A 286 1.74 0.93 -25.66
C THR A 286 0.47 0.09 -25.76
N TRP A 287 -0.56 0.51 -25.04
CA TRP A 287 -1.93 0.10 -25.26
C TRP A 287 -2.48 0.77 -26.52
#